data_AF-A0A9N9VVV0-F1
#
_entry.id   AF-A0A9N9VVV0-F1
#
_cell.length_a   1.000
_cell.length_b   1.000
_cell.length_c   1.000
_cell.angle_alpha   90.00
_cell.angle_beta   90.00
_cell.angle_gamma   90.00
#
_symmetry.space_group_name_H-M   'P 1'
#
loop_
_entity.id
_entity.type
_entity.pdbx_description
1 polymer ?
#
loop_
_entity_poly.entity_id
_entity_poly.type
_entity_poly.pdbx_seq_one_letter_code
_entity_poly.pdbx_strand_id
1 'polypeptide(L)'
;MALHLAYLPNEILDSIFTYFQPREADITQARLIRCNNALRRRFEPRLYSQEESCDRIMRVACERGLIETIKLAVDTFGASPSLVTIWNGPEPFKVLTLHLAAKKMQPGAFALLLKLGARVDIEIDKKFIQSQMPCIVKALQVEHARMLHQFFISGTAAQVPNIPIANNCLVQAIINRALPETVRLLLDHGANPSHVQAGGMRLSALSAAAMTGAKETFKLLLEMGADVNAKKCKLRASSLFEVPIIGAAHAMAEFQTTEMLQLCLEYGASIDTNITLAHESSGSPILISPLTAYLDAVIDWRAVHKLSPFDAVSLILNQVHQMAENPTSFLNMDLNTDCFQIGKALESLLGKWGVGHFVIDEFFAVVWLLAENAGAVDLRSILKTMLHEPIATYYNDGLSRWLVILDVLLKNRNTAERSTVLYNLILDCANSGFTYEDESAEVLIDHLIQAGADINLREHGDESSRTVLHAVCDIIDEETKDLEQSSRWHFVELYQPDIDKRGGLLQTIVRKGGDPKLQSNGKDALDRLRRTSHEFTETRIYVSHLTGYLNCADRLMDDLSDFVEVDGLFVVA
;
A
#
# COMPACT_ATOMS: atom_id res chain seq x y z
N MET A 1 58.64 -30.29 -5.23
CA MET A 1 58.01 -31.39 -6.03
C MET A 1 57.61 -30.97 -7.45
N ALA A 2 57.03 -29.79 -7.70
CA ALA A 2 56.54 -29.41 -9.05
C ALA A 2 57.62 -29.29 -10.14
N LEU A 3 58.90 -29.04 -9.80
CA LEU A 3 60.00 -28.97 -10.77
C LEU A 3 60.40 -30.35 -11.35
N HIS A 4 60.25 -31.44 -10.61
CA HIS A 4 60.73 -32.77 -11.03
C HIS A 4 59.78 -33.50 -11.98
N LEU A 5 58.48 -33.20 -11.92
CA LEU A 5 57.47 -33.80 -12.80
C LEU A 5 57.68 -33.41 -14.28
N ALA A 6 58.23 -32.23 -14.57
CA ALA A 6 58.47 -31.76 -15.94
C ALA A 6 59.55 -32.53 -16.71
N TYR A 7 60.42 -33.27 -16.00
CA TYR A 7 61.51 -34.05 -16.57
C TYR A 7 61.17 -35.55 -16.69
N LEU A 8 59.93 -35.95 -16.37
CA LEU A 8 59.52 -37.34 -16.53
C LEU A 8 59.48 -37.77 -18.01
N PRO A 9 59.94 -38.99 -18.32
CA PRO A 9 59.76 -39.61 -19.64
C PRO A 9 58.30 -39.67 -20.06
N ASN A 10 58.05 -39.58 -21.38
CA ASN A 10 56.69 -39.55 -21.92
C ASN A 10 55.90 -40.82 -21.57
N GLU A 11 56.55 -41.99 -21.46
CA GLU A 11 55.86 -43.25 -21.12
C GLU A 11 55.29 -43.25 -19.69
N ILE A 12 55.99 -42.59 -18.75
CA ILE A 12 55.55 -42.49 -17.36
C ILE A 12 54.40 -41.49 -17.25
N LEU A 13 54.48 -40.37 -17.96
CA LEU A 13 53.38 -39.40 -18.02
C LEU A 13 52.14 -40.00 -18.68
N ASP A 14 52.31 -40.83 -19.71
CA ASP A 14 51.22 -41.55 -20.37
C ASP A 14 50.57 -42.55 -19.41
N SER A 15 51.35 -43.32 -18.66
CA SER A 15 50.85 -44.28 -17.66
C SER A 15 50.08 -43.61 -16.52
N ILE A 16 50.54 -42.44 -16.06
CA ILE A 16 49.85 -41.62 -15.07
C ILE A 16 48.49 -41.16 -15.63
N PHE A 17 48.43 -40.80 -16.91
CA PHE A 17 47.20 -40.34 -17.56
C PHE A 17 46.17 -41.45 -17.72
N THR A 18 46.58 -42.66 -18.11
CA THR A 18 45.67 -43.83 -18.22
C THR A 18 45.05 -44.24 -16.88
N TYR A 19 45.74 -43.95 -15.77
CA TYR A 19 45.27 -44.25 -14.42
C TYR A 19 44.19 -43.26 -13.93
N PHE A 20 44.20 -42.02 -14.42
CA PHE A 20 43.17 -41.01 -14.11
C PHE A 20 41.95 -41.17 -15.02
N GLN A 21 41.16 -42.23 -14.79
CA GLN A 21 39.83 -42.45 -15.37
C GLN A 21 38.82 -41.34 -14.95
N PRO A 22 37.72 -41.13 -15.70
CA PRO A 22 37.05 -39.83 -15.84
C PRO A 22 36.28 -39.30 -14.62
N ARG A 23 36.25 -40.01 -13.49
CA ARG A 23 35.49 -39.59 -12.28
C ARG A 23 36.33 -38.82 -11.24
N GLU A 24 37.65 -38.99 -11.20
CA GLU A 24 38.57 -38.29 -10.25
C GLU A 24 39.58 -37.36 -10.94
N ALA A 25 39.53 -37.32 -12.28
CA ALA A 25 40.43 -36.58 -13.15
C ALA A 25 40.33 -35.05 -12.99
N ASP A 26 39.14 -34.50 -12.73
CA ASP A 26 38.86 -33.06 -12.94
C ASP A 26 39.58 -32.13 -11.93
N ILE A 27 39.67 -32.52 -10.65
CA ILE A 27 40.31 -31.69 -9.62
C ILE A 27 41.83 -31.90 -9.61
N THR A 28 42.26 -33.15 -9.81
CA THR A 28 43.66 -33.56 -9.71
C THR A 28 44.45 -33.11 -10.94
N GLN A 29 43.88 -33.23 -12.14
CA GLN A 29 44.51 -32.76 -13.37
C GLN A 29 44.51 -31.21 -13.46
N ALA A 30 43.44 -30.53 -13.03
CA ALA A 30 43.43 -29.07 -12.94
C ALA A 30 44.45 -28.51 -11.93
N ARG A 31 44.69 -29.23 -10.82
CA ARG A 31 45.77 -28.92 -9.86
C ARG A 31 47.16 -29.14 -10.46
N LEU A 32 47.38 -30.24 -11.19
CA LEU A 32 48.64 -30.55 -11.87
C LEU A 32 49.03 -29.51 -12.92
N ILE A 33 48.06 -29.04 -13.71
CA ILE A 33 48.25 -27.99 -14.73
C ILE A 33 48.67 -26.65 -14.10
N ARG A 34 48.15 -26.33 -12.90
CA ARG A 34 48.52 -25.10 -12.16
C ARG A 34 49.92 -25.12 -11.56
N CYS A 35 50.52 -26.31 -11.41
CA CYS A 35 51.81 -26.44 -10.76
C CYS A 35 53.01 -26.20 -11.68
N ASN A 36 52.88 -26.32 -13.01
CA ASN A 36 54.02 -26.20 -13.93
C ASN A 36 53.62 -25.87 -15.38
N ASN A 37 54.19 -24.81 -15.95
CA ASN A 37 53.94 -24.36 -17.33
C ASN A 37 54.39 -25.35 -18.42
N ALA A 38 55.43 -26.17 -18.17
CA ALA A 38 55.90 -27.17 -19.12
C ALA A 38 54.95 -28.39 -19.20
N LEU A 39 54.41 -28.81 -18.04
CA LEU A 39 53.40 -29.86 -17.96
C LEU A 39 52.09 -29.40 -18.57
N ARG A 40 51.69 -28.15 -18.31
CA ARG A 40 50.53 -27.50 -18.93
C ARG A 40 50.58 -27.61 -20.46
N ARG A 41 51.67 -27.14 -21.09
CA ARG A 41 51.83 -27.21 -22.57
C ARG A 41 51.76 -28.63 -23.14
N ARG A 42 52.21 -29.64 -22.39
CA ARG A 42 52.18 -31.05 -22.83
C ARG A 42 50.83 -31.73 -22.58
N PHE A 43 50.13 -31.39 -21.51
CA PHE A 43 48.89 -32.05 -21.11
C PHE A 43 47.62 -31.38 -21.62
N GLU A 44 47.60 -30.07 -21.83
CA GLU A 44 46.43 -29.34 -22.36
C GLU A 44 45.90 -30.00 -23.66
N PRO A 45 46.71 -30.32 -24.68
CA PRO A 45 46.19 -30.92 -25.92
C PRO A 45 45.56 -32.31 -25.76
N ARG A 46 45.95 -33.08 -24.73
CA ARG A 46 45.50 -34.46 -24.50
C ARG A 46 44.35 -34.57 -23.51
N LEU A 47 44.28 -33.66 -22.55
CA LEU A 47 43.10 -33.53 -21.67
C LEU A 47 41.88 -33.04 -22.45
N TYR A 48 42.11 -32.13 -23.39
CA TYR A 48 41.06 -31.40 -24.10
C TYR A 48 40.77 -32.00 -25.49
N SER A 49 41.37 -33.15 -25.84
CA SER A 49 41.03 -33.89 -27.06
C SER A 49 39.74 -34.71 -26.94
N GLN A 50 39.24 -34.93 -25.72
CA GLN A 50 37.97 -35.62 -25.47
C GLN A 50 36.82 -34.61 -25.35
N GLU A 51 35.75 -34.84 -26.12
CA GLU A 51 34.56 -33.98 -26.16
C GLU A 51 33.95 -33.78 -24.75
N GLU A 52 33.91 -34.83 -23.92
CA GLU A 52 33.40 -34.76 -22.54
C GLU A 52 34.20 -33.84 -21.63
N SER A 53 35.52 -33.81 -21.79
CA SER A 53 36.42 -33.00 -20.98
C SER A 53 36.29 -31.51 -21.35
N CYS A 54 36.18 -31.21 -22.65
CA CYS A 54 35.95 -29.84 -23.13
C CYS A 54 34.65 -29.24 -22.58
N ASP A 55 33.55 -30.00 -22.64
CA ASP A 55 32.24 -29.54 -22.15
C ASP A 55 32.22 -29.33 -20.63
N ARG A 56 32.88 -30.20 -19.85
CA ARG A 56 33.03 -29.99 -18.39
C ARG A 56 33.79 -28.72 -18.05
N ILE A 57 34.86 -28.45 -18.78
CA ILE A 57 35.69 -27.25 -18.57
C ILE A 57 34.93 -26.01 -19.00
N MET A 58 34.28 -26.06 -20.15
CA MET A 58 33.44 -24.98 -20.64
C MET A 58 32.32 -24.69 -19.62
N ARG A 59 31.71 -25.73 -19.02
CA ARG A 59 30.75 -25.57 -17.91
C ARG A 59 31.35 -24.82 -16.73
N VAL A 60 32.47 -25.30 -16.17
CA VAL A 60 33.10 -24.69 -15.00
C VAL A 60 33.59 -23.27 -15.31
N ALA A 61 34.11 -23.05 -16.51
CA ALA A 61 34.61 -21.75 -16.94
C ALA A 61 33.47 -20.74 -17.09
N CYS A 62 32.32 -21.14 -17.65
CA CYS A 62 31.11 -20.31 -17.72
C CYS A 62 30.54 -20.02 -16.32
N GLU A 63 30.46 -21.03 -15.45
CA GLU A 63 29.92 -20.88 -14.10
C GLU A 63 30.79 -20.01 -13.18
N ARG A 64 32.11 -20.01 -13.38
CA ARG A 64 33.08 -19.27 -12.54
C ARG A 64 33.61 -17.99 -13.18
N GLY A 65 33.20 -17.67 -14.42
CA GLY A 65 33.66 -16.47 -15.11
C GLY A 65 35.11 -16.51 -15.62
N LEU A 66 35.65 -17.70 -15.92
CA LEU A 66 37.06 -17.87 -16.33
C LEU A 66 37.28 -17.52 -17.80
N ILE A 67 37.41 -16.22 -18.10
CA ILE A 67 37.51 -15.66 -19.47
C ILE A 67 38.58 -16.32 -20.33
N GLU A 68 39.80 -16.46 -19.80
CA GLU A 68 40.93 -17.01 -20.56
C GLU A 68 40.76 -18.50 -20.86
N THR A 69 40.09 -19.23 -19.96
CA THR A 69 39.77 -20.65 -20.18
C THR A 69 38.70 -20.82 -21.24
N ILE A 70 37.69 -19.93 -21.29
CA ILE A 70 36.65 -19.94 -22.34
C ILE A 70 37.28 -19.69 -23.72
N LYS A 71 38.14 -18.65 -23.85
CA LYS A 71 38.84 -18.38 -25.12
C LYS A 71 39.67 -19.58 -25.56
N LEU A 72 40.49 -20.11 -24.66
CA LEU A 72 41.35 -21.24 -24.96
C LEU A 72 40.53 -22.47 -25.40
N ALA A 73 39.41 -22.75 -24.73
CA ALA A 73 38.52 -23.86 -25.06
C ALA A 73 37.93 -23.73 -26.47
N VAL A 74 37.47 -22.53 -26.86
CA VAL A 74 36.87 -22.30 -28.17
C VAL A 74 37.94 -22.23 -29.27
N ASP A 75 38.98 -21.43 -29.09
CA ASP A 75 39.97 -21.14 -30.14
C ASP A 75 40.93 -22.31 -30.39
N THR A 76 41.33 -23.04 -29.34
CA THR A 76 42.37 -24.09 -29.44
C THR A 76 41.77 -25.49 -29.51
N PHE A 77 40.64 -25.72 -28.84
CA PHE A 77 40.06 -27.05 -28.70
C PHE A 77 38.71 -27.21 -29.40
N GLY A 78 38.23 -26.17 -30.10
CA GLY A 78 37.01 -26.24 -30.90
C GLY A 78 35.74 -26.45 -30.06
N ALA A 79 35.77 -26.11 -28.77
CA ALA A 79 34.59 -26.21 -27.92
C ALA A 79 33.45 -25.33 -28.46
N SER A 80 32.22 -25.83 -28.42
CA SER A 80 31.07 -25.06 -28.87
C SER A 80 30.84 -23.86 -27.95
N PRO A 81 30.82 -22.62 -28.47
CA PRO A 81 30.54 -21.44 -27.67
C PRO A 81 29.07 -21.36 -27.23
N SER A 82 28.21 -22.24 -27.74
CA SER A 82 26.76 -22.14 -27.55
C SER A 82 26.18 -23.24 -26.68
N LEU A 83 26.71 -24.45 -26.76
CA LEU A 83 26.12 -25.63 -26.14
C LEU A 83 27.19 -26.50 -25.50
N VAL A 84 26.91 -26.96 -24.29
CA VAL A 84 27.73 -27.95 -23.58
C VAL A 84 26.84 -29.08 -23.09
N THR A 85 27.38 -30.28 -23.05
CA THR A 85 26.72 -31.45 -22.47
C THR A 85 27.07 -31.56 -20.99
N ILE A 86 26.12 -31.99 -20.15
CA ILE A 86 26.32 -32.17 -18.71
C ILE A 86 26.01 -33.62 -18.31
N TRP A 87 26.95 -34.25 -17.61
CA TRP A 87 26.87 -35.63 -17.12
C TRP A 87 26.61 -35.66 -15.60
N ASN A 88 25.37 -35.39 -15.19
CA ASN A 88 24.96 -35.44 -13.77
C ASN A 88 24.14 -36.71 -13.43
N GLY A 89 24.10 -37.71 -14.31
CA GLY A 89 23.29 -38.94 -14.17
C GLY A 89 23.57 -39.94 -15.30
N PRO A 90 22.76 -41.01 -15.45
CA PRO A 90 22.94 -42.03 -16.48
C PRO A 90 22.73 -41.50 -17.90
N GLU A 91 21.94 -40.43 -18.07
CA GLU A 91 21.70 -39.78 -19.36
C GLU A 91 22.25 -38.35 -19.37
N PRO A 92 23.16 -38.01 -20.30
CA PRO A 92 23.66 -36.65 -20.46
C PRO A 92 22.59 -35.75 -21.09
N PHE A 93 22.53 -34.49 -20.65
CA PHE A 93 21.66 -33.48 -21.25
C PHE A 93 22.44 -32.23 -21.66
N LYS A 94 21.93 -31.55 -22.69
CA LYS A 94 22.56 -30.35 -23.26
C LYS A 94 22.17 -29.10 -22.46
N VAL A 95 23.03 -28.10 -22.40
CA VAL A 95 22.77 -26.81 -21.74
C VAL A 95 23.43 -25.69 -22.53
N LEU A 96 22.75 -24.54 -22.65
CA LEU A 96 23.32 -23.36 -23.25
C LEU A 96 24.45 -22.81 -22.36
N THR A 97 25.60 -22.52 -22.96
CA THR A 97 26.72 -21.85 -22.26
C THR A 97 26.27 -20.52 -21.66
N LEU A 98 25.42 -19.77 -22.37
CA LEU A 98 24.79 -18.53 -21.92
C LEU A 98 23.90 -18.76 -20.69
N HIS A 99 23.17 -19.88 -20.61
CA HIS A 99 22.38 -20.23 -19.42
C HIS A 99 23.28 -20.43 -18.20
N LEU A 100 24.42 -21.10 -18.34
CA LEU A 100 25.34 -21.32 -17.22
C LEU A 100 25.94 -20.01 -16.71
N ALA A 101 26.40 -19.14 -17.62
CA ALA A 101 26.92 -17.82 -17.27
C ALA A 101 25.84 -16.93 -16.63
N ALA A 102 24.60 -16.96 -17.16
CA ALA A 102 23.47 -16.23 -16.61
C ALA A 102 23.06 -16.73 -15.22
N LYS A 103 22.94 -18.05 -15.04
CA LYS A 103 22.58 -18.70 -13.76
C LYS A 103 23.54 -18.36 -12.63
N LYS A 104 24.82 -18.13 -12.95
CA LYS A 104 25.88 -17.78 -11.98
C LYS A 104 26.24 -16.28 -11.99
N MET A 105 25.47 -15.45 -12.70
CA MET A 105 25.68 -13.99 -12.77
C MET A 105 27.10 -13.60 -13.19
N GLN A 106 27.60 -14.19 -14.29
CA GLN A 106 28.96 -13.97 -14.80
C GLN A 106 28.95 -13.07 -16.06
N PRO A 107 28.91 -11.72 -15.93
CA PRO A 107 28.78 -10.81 -17.07
C PRO A 107 29.96 -10.86 -18.03
N GLY A 108 31.19 -11.08 -17.52
CA GLY A 108 32.38 -11.19 -18.35
C GLY A 108 32.38 -12.43 -19.24
N ALA A 109 31.99 -13.59 -18.69
CA ALA A 109 31.87 -14.82 -19.46
C ALA A 109 30.73 -14.72 -20.47
N PHE A 110 29.58 -14.19 -20.06
CA PHE A 110 28.44 -13.95 -20.93
C PHE A 110 28.81 -13.07 -22.13
N ALA A 111 29.51 -11.96 -21.88
CA ALA A 111 30.03 -11.06 -22.91
C ALA A 111 30.92 -11.77 -23.93
N LEU A 112 31.85 -12.60 -23.43
CA LEU A 112 32.81 -13.29 -24.26
C LEU A 112 32.12 -14.34 -25.12
N LEU A 113 31.20 -15.13 -24.55
CA LEU A 113 30.45 -16.15 -25.28
C LEU A 113 29.67 -15.52 -26.45
N LEU A 114 29.01 -14.38 -26.24
CA LEU A 114 28.35 -13.64 -27.32
C LEU A 114 29.33 -13.15 -28.39
N LYS A 115 30.50 -12.62 -27.99
CA LYS A 115 31.56 -12.23 -28.94
C LYS A 115 32.12 -13.40 -29.74
N LEU A 116 32.15 -14.60 -29.15
CA LEU A 116 32.55 -15.84 -29.81
C LEU A 116 31.43 -16.44 -30.68
N GLY A 117 30.28 -15.76 -30.83
CA GLY A 117 29.19 -16.19 -31.69
C GLY A 117 28.24 -17.21 -31.05
N ALA A 118 28.09 -17.19 -29.72
CA ALA A 118 27.12 -18.05 -29.03
C ALA A 118 25.68 -17.81 -29.56
N ARG A 119 25.04 -18.90 -30.00
CA ARG A 119 23.68 -18.92 -30.53
C ARG A 119 22.71 -19.57 -29.56
N VAL A 120 21.44 -19.18 -29.65
CA VAL A 120 20.34 -19.74 -28.86
C VAL A 120 19.31 -20.45 -29.74
N ASP A 121 19.25 -20.14 -31.03
CA ASP A 121 18.42 -20.81 -32.04
C ASP A 121 19.00 -22.14 -32.53
N ILE A 122 19.58 -22.93 -31.63
CA ILE A 122 20.15 -24.23 -31.97
C ILE A 122 19.01 -25.23 -31.98
N GLU A 123 18.87 -26.00 -33.06
CA GLU A 123 17.84 -27.03 -33.33
C GLU A 123 17.76 -28.11 -32.23
N ILE A 124 17.25 -27.73 -31.07
CA ILE A 124 17.04 -28.58 -29.92
C ILE A 124 15.63 -28.25 -29.42
N ASP A 125 14.81 -29.29 -29.32
CA ASP A 125 13.42 -29.36 -28.87
C ASP A 125 12.83 -28.05 -28.28
N LYS A 126 11.65 -27.60 -28.74
CA LYS A 126 10.98 -26.39 -28.21
C LYS A 126 10.90 -26.36 -26.67
N LYS A 127 10.78 -27.53 -26.03
CA LYS A 127 10.79 -27.68 -24.56
C LYS A 127 12.12 -27.25 -23.91
N PHE A 128 13.23 -27.44 -24.61
CA PHE A 128 14.58 -27.05 -24.18
C PHE A 128 14.71 -25.55 -23.98
N ILE A 129 14.35 -24.77 -25.01
CA ILE A 129 14.38 -23.30 -24.98
C ILE A 129 13.44 -22.77 -23.90
N GLN A 130 12.24 -23.36 -23.77
CA GLN A 130 11.27 -23.01 -22.72
C GLN A 130 11.80 -23.23 -21.29
N SER A 131 12.66 -24.21 -21.07
CA SER A 131 13.22 -24.52 -19.74
C SER A 131 14.37 -23.59 -19.32
N GLN A 132 15.24 -23.19 -20.26
CA GLN A 132 16.48 -22.46 -19.94
C GLN A 132 16.36 -20.95 -20.13
N MET A 133 15.53 -20.50 -21.07
CA MET A 133 15.36 -19.07 -21.40
C MET A 133 14.83 -18.22 -20.25
N PRO A 134 13.87 -18.67 -19.41
CA PRO A 134 13.40 -17.89 -18.27
C PRO A 134 14.53 -17.50 -17.30
N CYS A 135 15.53 -18.37 -17.10
CA CYS A 135 16.69 -18.07 -16.28
C CYS A 135 17.59 -16.99 -16.90
N ILE A 136 17.76 -17.02 -18.23
CA ILE A 136 18.53 -16.00 -18.95
C ILE A 136 17.79 -14.67 -18.86
N VAL A 137 16.50 -14.63 -19.21
CA VAL A 137 15.66 -13.43 -19.12
C VAL A 137 15.67 -12.85 -17.71
N LYS A 138 15.56 -13.69 -16.67
CA LYS A 138 15.68 -13.26 -15.27
C LYS A 138 17.04 -12.65 -14.97
N ALA A 139 18.14 -13.26 -15.41
CA ALA A 139 19.48 -12.70 -15.21
C ALA A 139 19.67 -11.36 -15.93
N LEU A 140 19.00 -11.16 -17.07
CA LEU A 140 19.00 -9.88 -17.80
C LEU A 140 18.17 -8.79 -17.10
N GLN A 141 17.18 -9.16 -16.27
CA GLN A 141 16.37 -8.21 -15.48
C GLN A 141 17.10 -7.71 -14.23
N VAL A 142 18.02 -8.49 -13.68
CA VAL A 142 18.82 -8.14 -12.48
C VAL A 142 19.93 -7.19 -12.90
N GLU A 143 19.96 -5.94 -12.39
CA GLU A 143 20.89 -4.76 -12.50
C GLU A 143 22.09 -4.70 -13.50
N HIS A 144 22.45 -5.78 -14.17
CA HIS A 144 23.56 -5.95 -15.09
C HIS A 144 23.19 -5.49 -16.50
N ALA A 145 23.03 -4.17 -16.66
CA ALA A 145 22.79 -3.51 -17.96
C ALA A 145 23.79 -3.97 -19.05
N ARG A 146 25.02 -4.32 -18.67
CA ARG A 146 26.05 -4.83 -19.58
C ARG A 146 25.66 -6.14 -20.28
N MET A 147 25.06 -7.09 -19.55
CA MET A 147 24.64 -8.37 -20.14
C MET A 147 23.48 -8.16 -21.10
N LEU A 148 22.50 -7.33 -20.70
CA LEU A 148 21.37 -6.93 -21.53
C LEU A 148 21.85 -6.28 -22.83
N HIS A 149 22.67 -5.24 -22.73
CA HIS A 149 23.19 -4.49 -23.88
C HIS A 149 23.94 -5.40 -24.85
N GLN A 150 24.75 -6.33 -24.35
CA GLN A 150 25.48 -7.27 -25.19
C GLN A 150 24.55 -8.28 -25.86
N PHE A 151 23.52 -8.75 -25.17
CA PHE A 151 22.56 -9.72 -25.69
C PHE A 151 21.73 -9.18 -26.85
N PHE A 152 21.40 -7.89 -26.81
CA PHE A 152 20.70 -7.22 -27.92
C PHE A 152 21.67 -6.88 -29.08
N ILE A 153 22.85 -6.33 -28.81
CA ILE A 153 23.84 -6.01 -29.85
C ILE A 153 24.30 -7.24 -30.64
N SER A 154 24.44 -8.39 -30.00
CA SER A 154 24.84 -9.63 -30.70
C SER A 154 23.76 -10.18 -31.63
N GLY A 155 22.56 -9.61 -31.65
CA GLY A 155 21.41 -10.13 -32.40
C GLY A 155 20.82 -11.41 -31.80
N THR A 156 21.34 -11.89 -30.67
CA THR A 156 20.93 -13.13 -30.02
C THR A 156 19.48 -13.05 -29.52
N ALA A 157 18.99 -11.86 -29.17
CA ALA A 157 17.59 -11.67 -28.80
C ALA A 157 16.60 -12.02 -29.93
N ALA A 158 16.95 -11.74 -31.19
CA ALA A 158 16.09 -12.02 -32.35
C ALA A 158 15.97 -13.53 -32.66
N GLN A 159 16.86 -14.36 -32.12
CA GLN A 159 16.90 -15.81 -32.31
C GLN A 159 15.77 -16.54 -31.55
N VAL A 160 15.02 -15.86 -30.68
CA VAL A 160 14.02 -16.47 -29.79
C VAL A 160 12.61 -15.95 -30.13
N PRO A 161 12.01 -16.40 -31.26
CA PRO A 161 10.68 -15.95 -31.64
C PRO A 161 9.66 -16.40 -30.57
N ASN A 162 8.72 -15.52 -30.24
CA ASN A 162 7.62 -15.70 -29.27
C ASN A 162 7.93 -15.42 -27.79
N ILE A 163 9.15 -15.03 -27.42
CA ILE A 163 9.44 -14.54 -26.06
C ILE A 163 9.69 -13.03 -26.16
N PRO A 164 8.80 -12.17 -25.64
CA PRO A 164 8.96 -10.73 -25.76
C PRO A 164 9.99 -10.21 -24.74
N ILE A 165 11.26 -10.57 -24.93
CA ILE A 165 12.37 -10.29 -23.97
C ILE A 165 12.44 -8.78 -23.68
N ALA A 166 12.37 -7.94 -24.72
CA ALA A 166 12.42 -6.49 -24.57
C ALA A 166 11.29 -5.96 -23.66
N ASN A 167 10.05 -6.42 -23.86
CA ASN A 167 8.90 -6.08 -23.00
C ASN A 167 9.08 -6.59 -21.57
N ASN A 168 9.53 -7.83 -21.42
CA ASN A 168 9.72 -8.47 -20.10
C ASN A 168 10.82 -7.77 -19.29
N CYS A 169 11.82 -7.19 -19.95
CA CYS A 169 12.90 -6.46 -19.30
C CYS A 169 12.58 -4.99 -19.02
N LEU A 170 11.67 -4.36 -19.80
CA LEU A 170 11.40 -2.91 -19.72
C LEU A 170 10.99 -2.44 -18.32
N VAL A 171 9.90 -2.97 -17.77
CA VAL A 171 9.37 -2.53 -16.47
C VAL A 171 10.38 -2.80 -15.35
N GLN A 172 11.05 -3.95 -15.36
CA GLN A 172 12.03 -4.31 -14.34
C GLN A 172 13.30 -3.43 -14.41
N ALA A 173 13.75 -3.07 -15.62
CA ALA A 173 14.86 -2.13 -15.78
C ALA A 173 14.53 -0.76 -15.17
N ILE A 174 13.28 -0.30 -15.31
CA ILE A 174 12.81 0.97 -14.74
C ILE A 174 12.71 0.90 -13.22
N ILE A 175 12.17 -0.20 -12.67
CA ILE A 175 12.07 -0.43 -11.22
C ILE A 175 13.48 -0.45 -10.58
N ASN A 176 14.44 -1.10 -11.24
CA ASN A 176 15.84 -1.15 -10.82
C ASN A 176 16.63 0.13 -11.13
N ARG A 177 15.96 1.21 -11.53
CA ARG A 177 16.55 2.53 -11.85
C ARG A 177 17.72 2.44 -12.85
N ALA A 178 17.56 1.60 -13.87
CA ALA A 178 18.53 1.50 -14.96
C ALA A 178 18.69 2.85 -15.66
N LEU A 179 19.87 3.08 -16.24
CA LEU A 179 20.17 4.29 -16.99
C LEU A 179 19.18 4.47 -18.17
N PRO A 180 18.76 5.71 -18.50
CA PRO A 180 17.85 5.98 -19.61
C PRO A 180 18.29 5.36 -20.94
N GLU A 181 19.59 5.21 -21.18
CA GLU A 181 20.17 4.55 -22.36
C GLU A 181 19.80 3.06 -22.43
N THR A 182 19.68 2.40 -21.27
CA THR A 182 19.24 0.99 -21.20
C THR A 182 17.77 0.88 -21.58
N VAL A 183 16.94 1.83 -21.15
CA VAL A 183 15.52 1.89 -21.51
C VAL A 183 15.36 2.19 -23.00
N ARG A 184 16.14 3.15 -23.54
CA ARG A 184 16.17 3.47 -24.98
C ARG A 184 16.54 2.25 -25.81
N LEU A 185 17.59 1.51 -25.42
CA LEU A 185 17.98 0.28 -26.11
C LEU A 185 16.83 -0.73 -26.16
N LEU A 186 16.08 -0.91 -25.08
CA LEU A 186 14.93 -1.82 -25.04
C LEU A 186 13.81 -1.37 -25.98
N LEU A 187 13.51 -0.08 -26.00
CA LEU A 187 12.50 0.53 -26.88
C LEU A 187 12.90 0.41 -28.35
N ASP A 188 14.16 0.69 -28.70
CA ASP A 188 14.71 0.55 -30.05
C ASP A 188 14.65 -0.90 -30.56
N HIS A 189 14.70 -1.89 -29.66
CA HIS A 189 14.57 -3.31 -29.97
C HIS A 189 13.14 -3.85 -29.81
N GLY A 190 12.13 -2.98 -29.90
CA GLY A 190 10.72 -3.36 -30.00
C GLY A 190 10.00 -3.56 -28.67
N ALA A 191 10.54 -3.05 -27.56
CA ALA A 191 9.74 -2.94 -26.33
C ALA A 191 8.59 -1.95 -26.56
N ASN A 192 7.37 -2.37 -26.21
CA ASN A 192 6.18 -1.55 -26.24
C ASN A 192 6.17 -0.64 -25.00
N PRO A 193 6.21 0.70 -25.15
CA PRO A 193 6.18 1.64 -24.01
C PRO A 193 4.88 1.57 -23.21
N SER A 194 3.80 1.06 -23.82
CA SER A 194 2.51 0.79 -23.17
C SER A 194 2.41 -0.63 -22.61
N HIS A 195 3.50 -1.40 -22.57
CA HIS A 195 3.51 -2.75 -22.00
C HIS A 195 3.22 -2.70 -20.50
N VAL A 196 2.43 -3.66 -20.04
CA VAL A 196 2.14 -3.87 -18.61
C VAL A 196 2.68 -5.23 -18.23
N GLN A 197 3.49 -5.28 -17.18
CA GLN A 197 4.07 -6.52 -16.71
C GLN A 197 2.97 -7.48 -16.24
N ALA A 198 3.01 -8.72 -16.72
CA ALA A 198 2.15 -9.79 -16.21
C ALA A 198 2.72 -10.34 -14.88
N GLY A 199 1.88 -10.50 -13.85
CA GLY A 199 2.30 -11.00 -12.54
C GLY A 199 1.72 -10.18 -11.39
N GLY A 200 2.36 -10.24 -10.21
CA GLY A 200 1.85 -9.65 -8.96
C GLY A 200 1.66 -8.14 -9.00
N MET A 201 2.69 -7.36 -9.35
CA MET A 201 2.57 -5.91 -9.58
C MET A 201 2.36 -5.66 -11.08
N ARG A 202 1.13 -5.36 -11.48
CA ARG A 202 0.78 -5.03 -12.87
C ARG A 202 1.13 -3.57 -13.19
N LEU A 203 2.42 -3.26 -13.29
CA LEU A 203 2.87 -1.90 -13.61
C LEU A 203 3.04 -1.70 -15.11
N SER A 204 2.64 -0.52 -15.59
CA SER A 204 3.05 -0.03 -16.90
C SER A 204 4.48 0.53 -16.83
N ALA A 205 5.19 0.61 -17.95
CA ALA A 205 6.52 1.23 -17.97
C ALA A 205 6.47 2.69 -17.48
N LEU A 206 5.45 3.45 -17.90
CA LEU A 206 5.29 4.85 -17.53
C LEU A 206 4.96 5.01 -16.03
N SER A 207 4.09 4.17 -15.49
CA SER A 207 3.73 4.22 -14.08
C SER A 207 4.87 3.74 -13.16
N ALA A 208 5.69 2.78 -13.61
CA ALA A 208 6.93 2.42 -12.94
C ALA A 208 7.93 3.60 -12.91
N ALA A 209 8.06 4.35 -14.00
CA ALA A 209 8.95 5.51 -14.06
C ALA A 209 8.48 6.64 -13.14
N ALA A 210 7.15 6.86 -13.06
CA ALA A 210 6.56 7.82 -12.12
C ALA A 210 6.82 7.42 -10.66
N MET A 211 6.58 6.15 -10.32
CA MET A 211 6.79 5.59 -8.99
C MET A 211 8.24 5.67 -8.54
N THR A 212 9.21 5.45 -9.43
CA THR A 212 10.65 5.53 -9.09
C THR A 212 11.24 6.93 -9.19
N GLY A 213 10.44 7.94 -9.60
CA GLY A 213 10.94 9.31 -9.82
C GLY A 213 11.90 9.45 -11.01
N ALA A 214 11.92 8.50 -11.94
CA ALA A 214 12.85 8.47 -13.07
C ALA A 214 12.43 9.42 -14.21
N LYS A 215 12.66 10.73 -14.05
CA LYS A 215 12.17 11.82 -14.93
C LYS A 215 12.60 11.66 -16.40
N GLU A 216 13.87 11.36 -16.64
CA GLU A 216 14.43 11.22 -17.99
C GLU A 216 13.82 10.01 -18.70
N THR A 217 13.65 8.92 -17.98
CA THR A 217 12.96 7.71 -18.44
C THR A 217 11.48 7.98 -18.71
N PHE A 218 10.82 8.76 -17.85
CA PHE A 218 9.43 9.15 -18.02
C PHE A 218 9.23 9.97 -19.31
N LYS A 219 10.07 10.98 -19.56
CA LYS A 219 10.07 11.77 -20.81
C LYS A 219 10.30 10.88 -22.03
N LEU A 220 11.28 9.99 -21.97
CA LEU A 220 11.58 9.05 -23.06
C LEU A 220 10.38 8.15 -23.42
N LEU A 221 9.65 7.66 -22.41
CA LEU A 221 8.47 6.82 -22.65
C LEU A 221 7.33 7.60 -23.29
N LEU A 222 7.12 8.85 -22.89
CA LEU A 222 6.13 9.74 -23.51
C LEU A 222 6.50 10.09 -24.95
N GLU A 223 7.77 10.37 -25.24
CA GLU A 223 8.29 10.57 -26.60
C GLU A 223 8.04 9.36 -27.51
N MET A 224 8.05 8.15 -26.92
CA MET A 224 7.75 6.89 -27.62
C MET A 224 6.24 6.56 -27.69
N GLY A 225 5.37 7.48 -27.28
CA GLY A 225 3.92 7.36 -27.40
C GLY A 225 3.23 6.65 -26.24
N ALA A 226 3.82 6.61 -25.04
CA ALA A 226 3.09 6.22 -23.84
C ALA A 226 1.99 7.24 -23.52
N ASP A 227 0.81 6.75 -23.10
CA ASP A 227 -0.29 7.60 -22.65
C ASP A 227 -0.15 7.94 -21.16
N VAL A 228 -0.06 9.24 -20.85
CA VAL A 228 0.07 9.76 -19.48
C VAL A 228 -1.16 9.46 -18.61
N ASN A 229 -2.33 9.32 -19.24
CA ASN A 229 -3.61 9.04 -18.58
C ASN A 229 -4.00 7.55 -18.70
N ALA A 230 -3.05 6.67 -19.04
CA ALA A 230 -3.33 5.25 -19.22
C ALA A 230 -3.91 4.62 -17.94
N LYS A 231 -5.19 4.23 -18.00
CA LYS A 231 -5.88 3.46 -16.95
C LYS A 231 -5.99 2.00 -17.39
N LYS A 232 -4.89 1.24 -17.30
CA LYS A 232 -4.90 -0.19 -17.70
C LYS A 232 -5.19 -1.13 -16.53
N CYS A 233 -6.44 -1.18 -16.04
CA CYS A 233 -7.11 -2.44 -15.61
C CYS A 233 -8.57 -2.22 -15.20
N LYS A 234 -9.37 -3.28 -15.39
CA LYS A 234 -10.78 -3.41 -14.97
C LYS A 234 -10.97 -4.31 -13.73
N LEU A 235 -9.91 -4.81 -13.07
CA LEU A 235 -10.04 -5.85 -12.02
C LEU A 235 -9.04 -5.73 -10.85
N ARG A 236 -9.64 -5.76 -9.64
CA ARG A 236 -9.22 -6.15 -8.27
C ARG A 236 -7.77 -5.93 -7.79
N ALA A 237 -7.67 -4.91 -6.92
CA ALA A 237 -7.17 -4.96 -5.54
C ALA A 237 -5.68 -5.10 -5.24
N SER A 238 -4.73 -5.00 -6.18
CA SER A 238 -3.31 -5.17 -5.80
C SER A 238 -2.27 -4.28 -6.49
N SER A 239 -2.65 -3.28 -7.28
CA SER A 239 -1.65 -2.34 -7.81
C SER A 239 -2.15 -0.90 -7.81
N LEU A 240 -1.86 -0.21 -6.69
CA LEU A 240 -2.17 1.21 -6.46
C LEU A 240 -1.51 2.14 -7.50
N PHE A 241 -0.46 1.65 -8.19
CA PHE A 241 0.42 2.45 -9.04
C PHE A 241 0.24 2.20 -10.53
N GLU A 242 -0.95 1.77 -10.96
CA GLU A 242 -1.25 1.56 -12.39
C GLU A 242 -1.42 2.86 -13.17
N VAL A 243 -1.80 3.94 -12.47
CA VAL A 243 -1.96 5.27 -13.03
C VAL A 243 -0.70 6.10 -12.75
N PRO A 244 -0.05 6.68 -13.77
CA PRO A 244 1.19 7.44 -13.60
C PRO A 244 1.11 8.57 -12.57
N ILE A 245 0.04 9.38 -12.57
CA ILE A 245 -0.09 10.50 -11.63
C ILE A 245 -0.26 10.06 -10.17
N ILE A 246 -0.88 8.89 -9.93
CA ILE A 246 -0.98 8.30 -8.58
C ILE A 246 0.40 7.79 -8.13
N GLY A 247 1.15 7.14 -9.03
CA GLY A 247 2.54 6.75 -8.78
C GLY A 247 3.45 7.96 -8.50
N ALA A 248 3.27 9.06 -9.23
CA ALA A 248 3.99 10.30 -9.01
C ALA A 248 3.66 10.95 -7.66
N ALA A 249 2.38 10.93 -7.25
CA ALA A 249 1.96 11.44 -5.95
C ALA A 249 2.51 10.60 -4.79
N HIS A 250 2.54 9.27 -4.92
CA HIS A 250 3.22 8.40 -3.94
C HIS A 250 4.73 8.70 -3.89
N ALA A 251 5.39 8.78 -5.05
CA ALA A 251 6.81 9.09 -5.16
C ALA A 251 7.17 10.47 -4.56
N MET A 252 6.24 11.43 -4.59
CA MET A 252 6.42 12.75 -3.99
C MET A 252 6.66 12.67 -2.47
N ALA A 253 6.03 11.73 -1.75
CA ALA A 253 6.29 11.50 -0.33
C ALA A 253 7.64 10.81 -0.10
N GLU A 254 7.98 9.80 -0.91
CA GLU A 254 9.22 9.01 -0.77
C GLU A 254 10.47 9.84 -1.08
N PHE A 255 10.45 10.61 -2.18
CA PHE A 255 11.59 11.41 -2.64
C PHE A 255 11.57 12.85 -2.15
N GLN A 256 10.44 13.30 -1.60
CA GLN A 256 10.25 14.68 -1.11
C GLN A 256 10.53 15.71 -2.22
N THR A 257 10.01 15.45 -3.42
CA THR A 257 10.11 16.32 -4.60
C THR A 257 8.80 16.39 -5.38
N THR A 258 8.44 17.57 -5.87
CA THR A 258 7.22 17.80 -6.67
C THR A 258 7.43 17.58 -8.16
N GLU A 259 8.68 17.41 -8.58
CA GLU A 259 9.11 17.47 -9.98
C GLU A 259 8.42 16.42 -10.87
N MET A 260 8.28 15.17 -10.38
CA MET A 260 7.62 14.12 -11.15
C MET A 260 6.12 14.36 -11.29
N LEU A 261 5.47 14.86 -10.22
CA LEU A 261 4.05 15.21 -10.25
C LEU A 261 3.80 16.38 -11.22
N GLN A 262 4.62 17.43 -11.13
CA GLN A 262 4.58 18.56 -12.05
C GLN A 262 4.81 18.12 -13.50
N LEU A 263 5.78 17.23 -13.73
CA LEU A 263 6.03 16.66 -15.05
C LEU A 263 4.80 15.89 -15.59
N CYS A 264 4.10 15.13 -14.75
CA CYS A 264 2.85 14.48 -15.17
C CYS A 264 1.81 15.52 -15.61
N LEU A 265 1.63 16.59 -14.83
CA LEU A 265 0.68 17.67 -15.11
C LEU A 265 1.03 18.43 -16.40
N GLU A 266 2.31 18.74 -16.62
CA GLU A 266 2.82 19.39 -17.84
C GLU A 266 2.47 18.61 -19.11
N TYR A 267 2.49 17.28 -19.03
CA TYR A 267 2.12 16.40 -20.15
C TYR A 267 0.62 16.08 -20.21
N GLY A 268 -0.22 16.73 -19.40
CA GLY A 268 -1.68 16.64 -19.47
C GLY A 268 -2.30 15.52 -18.63
N ALA A 269 -1.62 15.09 -17.56
CA ALA A 269 -2.21 14.14 -16.61
C ALA A 269 -3.35 14.76 -15.79
N SER A 270 -4.43 14.01 -15.59
CA SER A 270 -5.61 14.48 -14.85
C SER A 270 -5.45 14.27 -13.34
N ILE A 271 -5.37 15.36 -12.55
CA ILE A 271 -5.18 15.31 -11.08
C ILE A 271 -6.40 14.74 -10.32
N ASP A 272 -7.58 14.79 -10.92
CA ASP A 272 -8.84 14.21 -10.42
C ASP A 272 -8.97 12.71 -10.70
N THR A 273 -7.89 12.05 -11.14
CA THR A 273 -7.94 10.63 -11.48
C THR A 273 -8.20 9.77 -10.25
N ASN A 274 -9.40 9.19 -10.17
CA ASN A 274 -9.79 8.29 -9.10
C ASN A 274 -9.84 6.82 -9.57
N ILE A 275 -9.36 5.91 -8.73
CA ILE A 275 -9.47 4.45 -8.91
C ILE A 275 -10.32 3.87 -7.78
N THR A 276 -11.35 3.10 -8.14
CA THR A 276 -12.20 2.40 -7.18
C THR A 276 -11.72 0.96 -7.01
N LEU A 277 -11.29 0.60 -5.80
CA LEU A 277 -11.01 -0.80 -5.43
C LEU A 277 -12.25 -1.42 -4.80
N ALA A 278 -12.75 -2.50 -5.42
CA ALA A 278 -13.80 -3.32 -4.81
C ALA A 278 -13.21 -4.15 -3.66
N HIS A 279 -13.68 -3.90 -2.44
CA HIS A 279 -13.40 -4.73 -1.27
C HIS A 279 -14.42 -5.87 -1.17
N GLU A 280 -13.99 -7.09 -0.87
CA GLU A 280 -14.90 -8.26 -0.79
C GLU A 280 -15.59 -8.42 0.57
N SER A 281 -15.18 -7.70 1.62
CA SER A 281 -15.61 -8.01 3.00
C SER A 281 -16.07 -6.83 3.89
N SER A 282 -16.07 -5.57 3.43
CA SER A 282 -16.44 -4.40 4.28
C SER A 282 -17.37 -3.36 3.65
N GLY A 283 -18.02 -3.67 2.51
CA GLY A 283 -19.15 -2.90 1.97
C GLY A 283 -18.82 -1.57 1.27
N SER A 284 -17.78 -0.83 1.69
CA SER A 284 -17.40 0.45 1.07
C SER A 284 -16.18 0.29 0.15
N PRO A 285 -16.23 0.75 -1.12
CA PRO A 285 -15.07 0.70 -2.00
C PRO A 285 -13.96 1.64 -1.51
N ILE A 286 -12.72 1.17 -1.52
CA ILE A 286 -11.55 2.02 -1.24
C ILE A 286 -11.26 2.82 -2.51
N LEU A 287 -11.43 4.14 -2.44
CA LEU A 287 -11.09 5.03 -3.54
C LEU A 287 -9.66 5.54 -3.39
N ILE A 288 -8.90 5.54 -4.48
CA ILE A 288 -7.54 6.06 -4.52
C ILE A 288 -7.50 7.23 -5.48
N SER A 289 -7.15 8.40 -4.96
CA SER A 289 -6.78 9.61 -5.70
C SER A 289 -5.28 9.91 -5.52
N PRO A 290 -4.70 10.85 -6.29
CA PRO A 290 -3.34 11.32 -6.05
C PRO A 290 -3.16 11.84 -4.63
N LEU A 291 -4.18 12.52 -4.08
CA LEU A 291 -4.15 13.03 -2.71
C LEU A 291 -4.10 11.89 -1.68
N THR A 292 -4.98 10.89 -1.77
CA THR A 292 -4.96 9.77 -0.82
C THR A 292 -3.69 8.94 -0.95
N ALA A 293 -3.16 8.78 -2.16
CA ALA A 293 -1.92 8.05 -2.40
C ALA A 293 -0.70 8.76 -1.80
N TYR A 294 -0.64 10.09 -1.90
CA TYR A 294 0.39 10.89 -1.23
C TYR A 294 0.29 10.73 0.30
N LEU A 295 -0.91 10.93 0.87
CA LEU A 295 -1.13 10.85 2.32
C LEU A 295 -0.83 9.44 2.88
N ASP A 296 -1.19 8.39 2.14
CA ASP A 296 -0.88 7.01 2.54
C ASP A 296 0.64 6.73 2.51
N ALA A 297 1.38 7.36 1.60
CA ALA A 297 2.83 7.21 1.46
C ALA A 297 3.63 7.98 2.53
N VAL A 298 3.01 8.91 3.27
CA VAL A 298 3.67 9.56 4.42
C VAL A 298 3.79 8.56 5.57
N ILE A 299 5.02 8.19 5.94
CA ILE A 299 5.31 7.18 6.96
C ILE A 299 5.63 7.80 8.33
N ASP A 300 6.15 9.03 8.39
CA ASP A 300 6.53 9.66 9.66
C ASP A 300 6.25 11.17 9.65
N TRP A 301 5.19 11.57 10.35
CA TRP A 301 4.79 12.96 10.51
C TRP A 301 5.70 13.80 11.41
N ARG A 302 6.58 13.17 12.21
CA ARG A 302 7.53 13.87 13.09
C ARG A 302 8.87 14.16 12.42
N ALA A 303 9.12 13.58 11.25
CA ALA A 303 10.36 13.77 10.52
C ALA A 303 10.49 15.21 9.99
N VAL A 304 11.73 15.68 9.84
CA VAL A 304 12.02 16.90 9.10
C VAL A 304 11.97 16.56 7.62
N HIS A 305 10.95 17.08 6.93
CA HIS A 305 10.75 16.86 5.50
C HIS A 305 11.39 18.00 4.70
N LYS A 306 12.11 17.65 3.63
CA LYS A 306 12.61 18.57 2.60
C LYS A 306 11.46 19.23 1.84
N LEU A 307 10.39 18.49 1.58
CA LEU A 307 9.12 18.98 1.09
C LEU A 307 8.10 18.79 2.19
N SER A 308 7.62 19.89 2.78
CA SER A 308 6.61 19.85 3.83
C SER A 308 5.34 19.13 3.32
N PRO A 309 4.75 18.21 4.10
CA PRO A 309 3.44 17.63 3.79
C PRO A 309 2.36 18.66 3.52
N PHE A 310 2.36 19.78 4.24
CA PHE A 310 1.47 20.90 3.97
C PHE A 310 1.66 21.49 2.57
N ASP A 311 2.91 21.76 2.15
CA ASP A 311 3.21 22.30 0.82
C ASP A 311 2.82 21.32 -0.29
N ALA A 312 3.09 20.02 -0.08
CA ALA A 312 2.73 18.96 -1.02
C ALA A 312 1.22 18.82 -1.21
N VAL A 313 0.45 18.80 -0.12
CA VAL A 313 -1.01 18.76 -0.16
C VAL A 313 -1.57 20.04 -0.77
N SER A 314 -1.02 21.20 -0.40
CA SER A 314 -1.40 22.50 -0.97
C SER A 314 -1.20 22.53 -2.48
N LEU A 315 -0.10 21.97 -2.99
CA LEU A 315 0.14 21.88 -4.43
C LEU A 315 -0.96 21.06 -5.12
N ILE A 316 -1.28 19.86 -4.60
CA ILE A 316 -2.33 19.01 -5.17
C ILE A 316 -3.68 19.74 -5.14
N LEU A 317 -4.05 20.36 -4.02
CA LEU A 317 -5.30 21.10 -3.89
C LEU A 317 -5.36 22.34 -4.78
N ASN A 318 -4.28 23.09 -4.95
CA ASN A 318 -4.26 24.26 -5.83
C ASN A 318 -4.50 23.87 -7.30
N GLN A 319 -3.97 22.73 -7.74
CA GLN A 319 -4.24 22.21 -9.09
C GLN A 319 -5.72 21.83 -9.26
N VAL A 320 -6.33 21.26 -8.22
CA VAL A 320 -7.76 20.97 -8.17
C VAL A 320 -8.61 22.25 -8.32
N HIS A 321 -8.28 23.31 -7.58
CA HIS A 321 -9.02 24.58 -7.63
C HIS A 321 -8.89 25.30 -8.99
N GLN A 322 -7.70 25.31 -9.58
CA GLN A 322 -7.48 25.93 -10.91
C GLN A 322 -8.33 25.27 -12.01
N MET A 323 -8.63 23.98 -11.89
CA MET A 323 -9.52 23.27 -12.82
C MET A 323 -10.99 23.64 -12.62
N ALA A 324 -11.42 23.87 -11.38
CA ALA A 324 -12.80 24.29 -11.07
C ALA A 324 -13.13 25.69 -11.62
N GLU A 325 -12.13 26.60 -11.67
CA GLU A 325 -12.30 27.97 -12.19
C GLU A 325 -12.30 28.07 -13.73
N ASN A 326 -11.81 27.05 -14.44
CA ASN A 326 -11.75 27.01 -15.92
C ASN A 326 -12.45 25.75 -16.50
N PRO A 327 -13.80 25.69 -16.51
CA PRO A 327 -14.55 24.50 -16.91
C PRO A 327 -14.56 24.19 -18.43
N THR A 328 -13.64 24.75 -19.22
CA THR A 328 -13.72 24.76 -20.69
C THR A 328 -13.50 23.41 -21.39
N SER A 329 -13.42 22.29 -20.67
CA SER A 329 -13.24 20.97 -21.30
C SER A 329 -14.01 19.80 -20.67
N PHE A 330 -15.17 19.98 -20.03
CA PHE A 330 -15.97 18.82 -19.59
C PHE A 330 -17.47 19.02 -19.83
N LEU A 331 -17.98 18.37 -20.87
CA LEU A 331 -19.41 18.16 -21.09
C LEU A 331 -19.95 17.20 -20.02
N ASN A 332 -20.90 17.69 -19.23
CA ASN A 332 -21.82 16.94 -18.37
C ASN A 332 -21.17 16.06 -17.30
N MET A 333 -20.85 16.64 -16.15
CA MET A 333 -21.14 16.09 -14.83
C MET A 333 -21.18 17.27 -13.84
N ASP A 334 -22.15 17.27 -12.93
CA ASP A 334 -22.25 18.28 -11.88
C ASP A 334 -20.90 18.44 -11.17
N LEU A 335 -20.29 19.62 -11.30
CA LEU A 335 -19.06 20.01 -10.60
C LEU A 335 -19.36 20.23 -9.11
N ASN A 336 -19.87 19.19 -8.44
CA ASN A 336 -19.86 19.14 -7.00
C ASN A 336 -18.45 18.78 -6.55
N THR A 337 -18.05 19.35 -5.42
CA THR A 337 -16.85 19.06 -4.62
C THR A 337 -16.63 17.55 -4.33
N ASP A 338 -17.63 16.71 -4.64
CA ASP A 338 -17.58 15.25 -4.69
C ASP A 338 -16.57 14.66 -5.70
N CYS A 339 -16.11 15.40 -6.71
CA CYS A 339 -15.12 14.90 -7.69
C CYS A 339 -13.73 14.65 -7.09
N PHE A 340 -13.35 15.40 -6.05
CA PHE A 340 -11.99 15.35 -5.48
C PHE A 340 -11.92 14.58 -4.16
N GLN A 341 -13.09 14.25 -3.57
CA GLN A 341 -13.21 13.33 -2.42
C GLN A 341 -12.29 13.69 -1.25
N ILE A 342 -12.07 14.99 -1.02
CA ILE A 342 -11.18 15.50 0.03
C ILE A 342 -11.66 15.02 1.41
N GLY A 343 -12.98 14.92 1.61
CA GLY A 343 -13.58 14.29 2.79
C GLY A 343 -13.12 12.84 3.00
N LYS A 344 -13.01 12.02 1.94
CA LYS A 344 -12.48 10.65 2.05
C LYS A 344 -10.99 10.60 2.34
N ALA A 345 -10.21 11.55 1.80
CA ALA A 345 -8.81 11.68 2.15
C ALA A 345 -8.63 12.03 3.65
N LEU A 346 -9.47 12.93 4.16
CA LEU A 346 -9.51 13.27 5.58
C LEU A 346 -9.92 12.07 6.45
N GLU A 347 -11.00 11.36 6.10
CA GLU A 347 -11.45 10.15 6.78
C GLU A 347 -10.34 9.08 6.82
N SER A 348 -9.68 8.83 5.70
CA SER A 348 -8.60 7.83 5.61
C SER A 348 -7.37 8.25 6.41
N LEU A 349 -7.02 9.53 6.41
CA LEU A 349 -5.88 10.05 7.16
C LEU A 349 -6.09 9.91 8.66
N LEU A 350 -7.26 10.33 9.15
CA LEU A 350 -7.65 10.21 10.55
C LEU A 350 -7.84 8.74 10.95
N GLY A 351 -8.40 7.89 10.09
CA GLY A 351 -8.53 6.47 10.37
C GLY A 351 -7.19 5.73 10.49
N LYS A 352 -6.15 6.19 9.77
CA LYS A 352 -4.80 5.57 9.81
C LYS A 352 -3.97 6.05 11.00
N TRP A 353 -3.97 7.34 11.27
CA TRP A 353 -3.08 7.97 12.25
C TRP A 353 -3.77 8.27 13.58
N GLY A 354 -5.09 8.38 13.58
CA GLY A 354 -5.82 8.78 14.77
C GLY A 354 -5.62 10.24 15.12
N VAL A 355 -6.25 10.63 16.22
CA VAL A 355 -6.30 12.01 16.70
C VAL A 355 -5.15 12.35 17.66
N GLY A 356 -4.47 11.33 18.18
CA GLY A 356 -3.24 11.52 18.97
C GLY A 356 -2.13 12.24 18.21
N HIS A 357 -2.20 12.30 16.88
CA HIS A 357 -1.23 12.99 16.03
C HIS A 357 -1.48 14.50 15.90
N PHE A 358 -2.59 15.05 16.44
CA PHE A 358 -2.85 16.49 16.41
C PHE A 358 -1.82 17.34 17.16
N VAL A 359 -1.08 16.74 18.10
CA VAL A 359 0.04 17.42 18.79
C VAL A 359 1.17 17.80 17.81
N ILE A 360 1.24 17.13 16.65
CA ILE A 360 2.21 17.43 15.59
C ILE A 360 1.67 18.58 14.73
N ASP A 361 2.38 19.70 14.70
CA ASP A 361 1.98 20.91 13.97
C ASP A 361 1.74 20.65 12.48
N GLU A 362 2.63 19.91 11.83
CA GLU A 362 2.54 19.60 10.40
C GLU A 362 1.31 18.73 10.09
N PHE A 363 1.04 17.71 10.92
CA PHE A 363 -0.14 16.86 10.76
C PHE A 363 -1.43 17.67 10.97
N PHE A 364 -1.47 18.49 12.01
CA PHE A 364 -2.60 19.36 12.28
C PHE A 364 -2.85 20.34 11.12
N ALA A 365 -1.81 20.97 10.58
CA ALA A 365 -1.91 21.89 9.46
C ALA A 365 -2.48 21.20 8.21
N VAL A 366 -2.04 19.98 7.89
CA VAL A 366 -2.60 19.20 6.78
C VAL A 366 -4.07 18.83 7.04
N VAL A 367 -4.41 18.36 8.23
CA VAL A 367 -5.80 18.02 8.56
C VAL A 367 -6.71 19.26 8.48
N TRP A 368 -6.26 20.40 8.99
CA TRP A 368 -6.97 21.67 8.91
C TRP A 368 -7.20 22.09 7.45
N LEU A 369 -6.15 22.03 6.62
CA LEU A 369 -6.23 22.34 5.20
C LEU A 369 -7.23 21.43 4.47
N LEU A 370 -7.21 20.12 4.77
CA LEU A 370 -8.18 19.19 4.22
C LEU A 370 -9.59 19.53 4.68
N ALA A 371 -9.80 19.78 5.98
CA ALA A 371 -11.11 20.11 6.55
C ALA A 371 -11.73 21.37 5.94
N GLU A 372 -10.95 22.43 5.70
CA GLU A 372 -11.44 23.64 5.02
C GLU A 372 -11.94 23.37 3.59
N ASN A 373 -11.32 22.39 2.91
CA ASN A 373 -11.61 22.08 1.51
C ASN A 373 -12.50 20.82 1.34
N ALA A 374 -12.91 20.17 2.44
CA ALA A 374 -13.50 18.84 2.41
C ALA A 374 -14.93 18.78 1.84
N GLY A 375 -15.60 19.92 1.66
CA GLY A 375 -16.98 19.98 1.16
C GLY A 375 -17.93 19.15 2.04
N ALA A 376 -18.64 18.18 1.43
CA ALA A 376 -19.48 17.24 2.16
C ALA A 376 -18.64 16.09 2.74
N VAL A 377 -18.66 15.96 4.07
CA VAL A 377 -17.93 14.91 4.81
C VAL A 377 -18.89 14.07 5.63
N ASP A 378 -18.63 12.76 5.74
CA ASP A 378 -19.31 11.91 6.70
C ASP A 378 -18.73 12.13 8.10
N LEU A 379 -19.27 13.12 8.80
CA LEU A 379 -18.87 13.48 10.16
C LEU A 379 -19.06 12.33 11.14
N ARG A 380 -20.02 11.42 10.91
CA ARG A 380 -20.25 10.29 11.81
C ARG A 380 -19.05 9.36 11.82
N SER A 381 -18.54 9.00 10.64
CA SER A 381 -17.34 8.14 10.53
C SER A 381 -16.13 8.77 11.21
N ILE A 382 -15.94 10.09 11.03
CA ILE A 382 -14.81 10.81 11.63
C ILE A 382 -14.94 10.89 13.15
N LEU A 383 -16.12 11.23 13.67
CA LEU A 383 -16.36 11.29 15.12
C LEU A 383 -16.23 9.92 15.78
N LYS A 384 -16.58 8.85 15.07
CA LYS A 384 -16.37 7.49 15.56
C LYS A 384 -14.88 7.15 15.71
N THR A 385 -14.01 7.60 14.80
CA THR A 385 -12.55 7.45 14.96
C THR A 385 -12.07 8.11 16.25
N MET A 386 -12.63 9.28 16.57
CA MET A 386 -12.36 10.00 17.81
C MET A 386 -12.74 9.21 19.07
N LEU A 387 -13.95 8.64 19.09
CA LEU A 387 -14.47 7.89 20.25
C LEU A 387 -13.74 6.58 20.54
N HIS A 388 -12.99 6.03 19.58
CA HIS A 388 -12.28 4.76 19.75
C HIS A 388 -10.83 4.92 20.22
N GLU A 389 -10.30 6.15 20.32
CA GLU A 389 -8.97 6.42 20.85
C GLU A 389 -9.05 7.09 22.24
N PRO A 390 -8.53 6.48 23.31
CA PRO A 390 -8.57 7.08 24.64
C PRO A 390 -7.68 8.32 24.67
N ILE A 391 -8.31 9.50 24.78
CA ILE A 391 -7.64 10.80 24.87
C ILE A 391 -6.84 10.96 26.18
N ALA A 392 -7.06 10.06 27.15
CA ALA A 392 -6.43 10.02 28.46
C ALA A 392 -4.88 9.87 28.48
N THR A 393 -4.20 9.73 27.33
CA THR A 393 -2.73 9.60 27.29
C THR A 393 -1.98 10.82 26.74
N TYR A 394 -2.64 11.83 26.17
CA TYR A 394 -1.96 12.98 25.58
C TYR A 394 -2.74 14.30 25.81
N TYR A 395 -2.17 15.15 26.68
CA TYR A 395 -2.45 16.57 26.97
C TYR A 395 -3.54 17.32 26.16
N ASN A 396 -4.25 18.22 26.85
CA ASN A 396 -5.24 19.23 26.41
C ASN A 396 -5.09 19.83 25.00
N ASP A 397 -3.87 19.92 24.46
CA ASP A 397 -3.61 20.50 23.13
C ASP A 397 -4.22 19.69 21.99
N GLY A 398 -4.26 18.35 22.08
CA GLY A 398 -4.85 17.50 21.05
C GLY A 398 -6.36 17.66 20.93
N LEU A 399 -7.06 17.66 22.08
CA LEU A 399 -8.50 17.90 22.15
C LEU A 399 -8.85 19.32 21.68
N SER A 400 -8.09 20.33 22.11
CA SER A 400 -8.32 21.72 21.69
C SER A 400 -8.18 21.89 20.18
N ARG A 401 -7.14 21.29 19.58
CA ARG A 401 -6.95 21.28 18.12
C ARG A 401 -8.06 20.53 17.39
N TRP A 402 -8.53 19.42 17.94
CA TRP A 402 -9.67 18.72 17.38
C TRP A 402 -10.93 19.57 17.34
N LEU A 403 -11.26 20.26 18.43
CA LEU A 403 -12.43 21.14 18.48
C LEU A 403 -12.36 22.24 17.40
N VAL A 404 -11.16 22.76 17.12
CA VAL A 404 -10.93 23.69 15.99
C VAL A 404 -11.25 23.03 14.64
N ILE A 405 -10.84 21.78 14.41
CA ILE A 405 -11.19 21.04 13.18
C ILE A 405 -12.70 20.82 13.10
N LEU A 406 -13.34 20.45 14.22
CA LEU A 406 -14.78 20.24 14.28
C LEU A 406 -15.53 21.54 13.95
N ASP A 407 -15.10 22.69 14.46
CA ASP A 407 -15.66 24.00 14.12
C ASP A 407 -15.62 24.27 12.62
N VAL A 408 -14.47 24.00 11.99
CA VAL A 408 -14.31 24.14 10.54
C VAL A 408 -15.32 23.25 9.79
N LEU A 409 -15.46 21.99 10.20
CA LEU A 409 -16.38 21.04 9.56
C LEU A 409 -17.87 21.32 9.83
N LEU A 410 -18.20 22.04 10.90
CA LEU A 410 -19.57 22.44 11.27
C LEU A 410 -19.99 23.81 10.71
N LYS A 411 -19.01 24.66 10.33
CA LYS A 411 -19.22 26.05 9.90
C LYS A 411 -20.28 26.20 8.81
N ASN A 412 -20.27 25.31 7.82
CA ASN A 412 -21.17 25.37 6.65
C ASN A 412 -22.43 24.51 6.79
N ARG A 413 -22.65 23.88 7.96
CA ARG A 413 -23.79 22.98 8.20
C ARG A 413 -24.97 23.69 8.80
N ASN A 414 -26.18 23.28 8.44
CA ASN A 414 -27.39 23.81 9.06
C ASN A 414 -27.66 23.13 10.42
N THR A 415 -28.58 23.70 11.20
CA THR A 415 -29.00 23.17 12.51
C THR A 415 -29.44 21.70 12.45
N ALA A 416 -30.20 21.29 11.44
CA ALA A 416 -30.70 19.92 11.32
C ALA A 416 -29.57 18.90 11.09
N GLU A 417 -28.56 19.26 10.28
CA GLU A 417 -27.37 18.44 10.05
C GLU A 417 -26.53 18.30 11.34
N ARG A 418 -26.30 19.40 12.06
CA ARG A 418 -25.58 19.38 13.35
C ARG A 418 -26.32 18.52 14.38
N SER A 419 -27.64 18.63 14.42
CA SER A 419 -28.51 17.84 15.31
C SER A 419 -28.48 16.35 14.95
N THR A 420 -28.42 16.01 13.67
CA THR A 420 -28.30 14.62 13.20
C THR A 420 -26.93 14.04 13.55
N VAL A 421 -25.87 14.85 13.46
CA VAL A 421 -24.52 14.46 13.90
C VAL A 421 -24.51 14.20 15.40
N LEU A 422 -25.10 15.09 16.21
CA LEU A 422 -25.25 14.92 17.66
C LEU A 422 -26.06 13.66 18.01
N TYR A 423 -27.19 13.45 17.35
CA TYR A 423 -28.04 12.27 17.52
C TYR A 423 -27.24 10.98 17.30
N ASN A 424 -26.51 10.89 16.18
CA ASN A 424 -25.70 9.71 15.86
C ASN A 424 -24.51 9.52 16.80
N LEU A 425 -23.84 10.60 17.22
CA LEU A 425 -22.75 10.56 18.19
C LEU A 425 -23.21 9.90 19.50
N ILE A 426 -24.34 10.35 20.04
CA ILE A 426 -24.90 9.81 21.28
C ILE A 426 -25.29 8.33 21.11
N LEU A 427 -25.85 7.95 19.95
CA LEU A 427 -26.15 6.54 19.67
C LEU A 427 -24.89 5.68 19.59
N ASP A 428 -23.84 6.16 18.94
CA ASP A 428 -22.59 5.44 18.84
C ASP A 428 -21.96 5.27 20.24
N CYS A 429 -22.01 6.31 21.09
CA CYS A 429 -21.63 6.23 22.51
C CYS A 429 -22.44 5.20 23.32
N ALA A 430 -23.75 5.10 23.07
CA ALA A 430 -24.62 4.14 23.75
C ALA A 430 -24.31 2.68 23.35
N ASN A 431 -23.95 2.46 22.08
CA ASN A 431 -23.62 1.13 21.53
C ASN A 431 -22.21 0.66 21.90
N SER A 432 -21.22 1.55 22.00
CA SER A 432 -19.82 1.19 22.28
C SER A 432 -19.54 0.91 23.75
N GLY A 433 -20.47 1.21 24.66
CA GLY A 433 -20.31 1.03 26.10
C GLY A 433 -19.29 2.02 26.68
N PHE A 434 -19.69 3.30 26.75
CA PHE A 434 -18.97 4.46 27.34
C PHE A 434 -18.03 4.09 28.49
N THR A 435 -16.86 4.69 28.68
CA THR A 435 -16.20 4.69 30.01
C THR A 435 -16.40 6.06 30.64
N TYR A 436 -16.72 6.13 31.94
CA TYR A 436 -16.83 7.40 32.69
C TYR A 436 -15.55 8.26 32.63
N GLU A 437 -14.44 7.69 32.15
CA GLU A 437 -13.17 8.36 31.90
C GLU A 437 -13.07 9.05 30.52
N ASP A 438 -14.07 8.93 29.63
CA ASP A 438 -14.10 9.65 28.34
C ASP A 438 -14.72 11.05 28.49
N GLU A 439 -13.99 11.97 29.16
CA GLU A 439 -14.28 13.42 29.17
C GLU A 439 -14.54 13.98 27.75
N SER A 440 -14.01 13.28 26.75
CA SER A 440 -14.04 13.68 25.34
C SER A 440 -15.42 13.63 24.71
N ALA A 441 -16.27 12.63 25.04
CA ALA A 441 -17.60 12.57 24.45
C ALA A 441 -18.53 13.66 25.02
N GLU A 442 -18.42 13.93 26.32
CA GLU A 442 -19.16 15.02 26.96
C GLU A 442 -18.75 16.37 26.36
N VAL A 443 -17.45 16.61 26.19
CA VAL A 443 -16.94 17.82 25.53
C VAL A 443 -17.45 17.94 24.09
N LEU A 444 -17.53 16.84 23.33
CA LEU A 444 -18.08 16.86 21.96
C LEU A 444 -19.58 17.14 21.92
N ILE A 445 -20.35 16.56 22.85
CA ILE A 445 -21.78 16.82 23.01
C ILE A 445 -21.98 18.31 23.31
N ASP A 446 -21.24 18.85 24.27
CA ASP A 446 -21.30 20.26 24.66
C ASP A 446 -20.96 21.17 23.49
N HIS A 447 -19.89 20.86 22.77
CA HIS A 447 -19.45 21.64 21.63
C HIS A 447 -20.47 21.64 20.49
N LEU A 448 -21.10 20.50 20.21
CA LEU A 448 -22.16 20.39 19.19
C LEU A 448 -23.43 21.18 19.59
N ILE A 449 -23.81 21.15 20.86
CA ILE A 449 -24.94 21.94 21.38
C ILE A 449 -24.62 23.43 21.30
N GLN A 450 -23.40 23.84 21.67
CA GLN A 450 -22.93 25.23 21.51
C GLN A 450 -22.89 25.67 20.04
N ALA A 451 -22.59 24.74 19.12
CA ALA A 451 -22.71 24.96 17.67
C ALA A 451 -24.17 25.00 17.17
N GLY A 452 -25.15 24.90 18.07
CA GLY A 452 -26.59 25.02 17.79
C GLY A 452 -27.25 23.70 17.37
N ALA A 453 -26.72 22.54 17.76
CA ALA A 453 -27.42 21.26 17.60
C ALA A 453 -28.57 21.12 18.60
N ASP A 454 -29.71 20.63 18.14
CA ASP A 454 -30.87 20.30 18.97
C ASP A 454 -30.76 18.85 19.47
N ILE A 455 -30.60 18.70 20.79
CA ILE A 455 -30.53 17.41 21.47
C ILE A 455 -31.86 16.63 21.42
N ASN A 456 -32.98 17.33 21.22
CA ASN A 456 -34.32 16.75 21.17
C ASN A 456 -34.77 16.45 19.73
N LEU A 457 -33.85 16.46 18.75
CA LEU A 457 -34.15 16.08 17.37
C LEU A 457 -34.87 14.74 17.30
N ARG A 458 -35.95 14.71 16.53
CA ARG A 458 -36.74 13.51 16.23
C ARG A 458 -36.24 12.86 14.95
N GLU A 459 -36.04 11.55 14.98
CA GLU A 459 -35.40 10.77 13.89
C GLU A 459 -36.03 10.97 12.51
N HIS A 460 -37.35 11.14 12.43
CA HIS A 460 -38.07 11.37 11.17
C HIS A 460 -38.82 12.72 11.14
N GLY A 461 -38.58 13.60 12.12
CA GLY A 461 -39.18 14.93 12.22
C GLY A 461 -40.68 14.96 12.57
N ASP A 462 -41.34 13.81 12.70
CA ASP A 462 -42.73 13.63 13.11
C ASP A 462 -42.87 13.38 14.62
N GLU A 463 -44.01 13.76 15.21
CA GLU A 463 -44.27 13.59 16.65
C GLU A 463 -44.25 12.11 17.10
N SER A 464 -44.47 11.17 16.19
CA SER A 464 -44.35 9.73 16.48
C SER A 464 -42.91 9.23 16.56
N SER A 465 -41.94 9.86 15.89
CA SER A 465 -40.56 9.38 15.91
C SER A 465 -39.86 9.66 17.23
N ARG A 466 -38.88 8.80 17.49
CA ARG A 466 -38.10 8.78 18.71
C ARG A 466 -37.09 9.93 18.72
N THR A 467 -36.88 10.52 19.90
CA THR A 467 -35.72 11.37 20.16
C THR A 467 -34.49 10.51 20.46
N VAL A 468 -33.32 11.13 20.60
CA VAL A 468 -32.09 10.41 20.94
C VAL A 468 -32.21 9.68 22.28
N LEU A 469 -32.90 10.29 23.25
CA LEU A 469 -33.12 9.73 24.58
C LEU A 469 -33.97 8.44 24.53
N HIS A 470 -35.01 8.44 23.69
CA HIS A 470 -35.82 7.23 23.44
C HIS A 470 -34.99 6.13 22.79
N ALA A 471 -34.15 6.47 21.81
CA ALA A 471 -33.33 5.51 21.11
C ALA A 471 -32.23 4.90 22.00
N VAL A 472 -31.64 5.68 22.92
CA VAL A 472 -30.74 5.15 23.96
C VAL A 472 -31.48 4.21 24.91
N CYS A 473 -32.71 4.56 25.31
CA CYS A 473 -33.53 3.66 26.13
C CYS A 473 -33.89 2.36 25.40
N ASP A 474 -34.11 2.39 24.08
CA ASP A 474 -34.35 1.19 23.26
C ASP A 474 -33.12 0.27 23.22
N ILE A 475 -31.91 0.83 23.08
CA ILE A 475 -30.66 0.04 23.11
C ILE A 475 -30.51 -0.69 24.45
N ILE A 476 -30.83 0.00 25.55
CA ILE A 476 -30.81 -0.59 26.90
C ILE A 476 -31.87 -1.70 27.02
N ASP A 477 -33.06 -1.47 26.50
CA ASP A 477 -34.17 -2.43 26.49
C ASP A 477 -33.85 -3.68 25.65
N GLU A 478 -33.13 -3.55 24.54
CA GLU A 478 -32.67 -4.67 23.72
C GLU A 478 -31.57 -5.49 24.42
N GLU A 479 -30.56 -4.84 24.99
CA GLU A 479 -29.50 -5.56 25.72
C GLU A 479 -30.04 -6.32 26.92
N THR A 480 -30.96 -5.71 27.68
CA THR A 480 -31.60 -6.39 28.81
C THR A 480 -32.35 -7.64 28.34
N LYS A 481 -33.06 -7.61 27.22
CA LYS A 481 -33.68 -8.81 26.63
C LYS A 481 -32.69 -9.87 26.17
N ASP A 482 -31.56 -9.46 25.59
CA ASP A 482 -30.51 -10.39 25.15
C ASP A 482 -29.85 -11.10 26.33
N LEU A 483 -29.60 -10.37 27.41
CA LEU A 483 -29.21 -10.96 28.68
C LEU A 483 -30.28 -11.97 29.13
N GLU A 484 -31.60 -11.66 28.98
CA GLU A 484 -32.76 -12.47 29.45
C GLU A 484 -32.72 -13.83 28.80
N GLN A 485 -32.55 -13.83 27.48
CA GLN A 485 -32.51 -15.02 26.65
C GLN A 485 -31.22 -15.83 26.81
N SER A 486 -30.09 -15.19 27.09
CA SER A 486 -28.78 -15.86 27.16
C SER A 486 -28.45 -16.52 28.51
N SER A 487 -29.31 -16.36 29.53
CA SER A 487 -29.09 -16.87 30.90
C SER A 487 -27.77 -16.38 31.54
N ARG A 488 -27.21 -15.27 31.05
CA ARG A 488 -25.93 -14.67 31.52
C ARG A 488 -26.06 -13.86 32.83
N TRP A 489 -27.23 -13.88 33.47
CA TRP A 489 -27.61 -13.06 34.65
C TRP A 489 -26.88 -13.30 35.95
N HIS A 490 -26.22 -14.44 36.11
CA HIS A 490 -25.57 -14.85 37.35
C HIS A 490 -24.40 -13.94 37.78
N PHE A 491 -24.21 -12.80 37.10
CA PHE A 491 -23.13 -11.85 37.27
C PHE A 491 -23.56 -10.40 37.06
N VAL A 492 -24.71 -9.95 37.60
CA VAL A 492 -25.09 -8.51 37.56
C VAL A 492 -23.96 -7.60 38.07
N GLU A 493 -23.21 -8.05 39.08
CA GLU A 493 -22.03 -7.35 39.60
C GLU A 493 -20.92 -7.14 38.55
N LEU A 494 -20.80 -8.03 37.54
CA LEU A 494 -19.85 -7.87 36.43
C LEU A 494 -20.30 -6.83 35.41
N TYR A 495 -21.60 -6.52 35.34
CA TYR A 495 -22.19 -5.52 34.43
C TYR A 495 -22.39 -4.16 35.10
N GLN A 496 -22.09 -4.03 36.40
CA GLN A 496 -22.16 -2.77 37.14
C GLN A 496 -21.43 -1.60 36.44
N PRO A 497 -20.23 -1.80 35.85
CA PRO A 497 -19.60 -0.75 35.05
C PRO A 497 -20.51 -0.28 33.92
N ASP A 498 -21.06 -1.18 33.11
CA ASP A 498 -21.88 -0.81 31.93
C ASP A 498 -23.20 -0.15 32.31
N ILE A 499 -23.77 -0.51 33.47
CA ILE A 499 -24.91 0.20 34.09
C ILE A 499 -24.53 1.64 34.43
N ASP A 500 -23.44 1.84 35.18
CA ASP A 500 -23.02 3.18 35.62
C ASP A 500 -22.64 4.06 34.42
N LYS A 501 -22.03 3.47 33.39
CA LYS A 501 -21.67 4.13 32.13
C LYS A 501 -22.90 4.66 31.38
N ARG A 502 -23.92 3.82 31.20
CA ARG A 502 -25.17 4.20 30.52
C ARG A 502 -26.03 5.13 31.36
N GLY A 503 -26.04 4.93 32.68
CA GLY A 503 -26.65 5.85 33.64
C GLY A 503 -26.07 7.25 33.53
N GLY A 504 -24.73 7.35 33.48
CA GLY A 504 -24.02 8.62 33.27
C GLY A 504 -24.36 9.29 31.93
N LEU A 505 -24.42 8.54 30.83
CA LEU A 505 -24.82 9.08 29.53
C LEU A 505 -26.26 9.64 29.56
N LEU A 506 -27.20 8.89 30.15
CA LEU A 506 -28.59 9.35 30.31
C LEU A 506 -28.66 10.64 31.15
N GLN A 507 -27.89 10.73 32.23
CA GLN A 507 -27.80 11.95 33.03
C GLN A 507 -27.23 13.13 32.23
N THR A 508 -26.19 12.91 31.43
CA THR A 508 -25.60 13.95 30.59
C THR A 508 -26.61 14.44 29.54
N ILE A 509 -27.32 13.54 28.85
CA ILE A 509 -28.35 13.94 27.88
C ILE A 509 -29.40 14.83 28.53
N VAL A 510 -29.93 14.41 29.69
CA VAL A 510 -30.97 15.18 30.40
C VAL A 510 -30.42 16.51 30.91
N ARG A 511 -29.25 16.53 31.56
CA ARG A 511 -28.58 17.76 32.05
C ARG A 511 -28.32 18.78 30.93
N LYS A 512 -28.13 18.32 29.69
CA LYS A 512 -27.89 19.18 28.52
C LYS A 512 -29.18 19.55 27.77
N GLY A 513 -30.35 19.35 28.38
CA GLY A 513 -31.65 19.79 27.85
C GLY A 513 -32.45 18.71 27.12
N GLY A 514 -32.04 17.45 27.18
CA GLY A 514 -32.81 16.33 26.66
C GLY A 514 -34.09 16.12 27.49
N ASP A 515 -35.26 16.26 26.87
CA ASP A 515 -36.54 16.19 27.57
C ASP A 515 -37.06 14.73 27.66
N PRO A 516 -37.10 14.12 28.86
CA PRO A 516 -37.61 12.77 29.06
C PRO A 516 -39.12 12.65 28.87
N LYS A 517 -39.87 13.76 28.90
CA LYS A 517 -41.34 13.82 28.83
C LYS A 517 -41.86 13.85 27.40
N LEU A 518 -40.99 14.11 26.42
CA LEU A 518 -41.37 14.04 25.00
C LEU A 518 -41.93 12.66 24.68
N GLN A 519 -43.04 12.62 23.95
CA GLN A 519 -43.68 11.36 23.59
C GLN A 519 -43.20 10.87 22.22
N SER A 520 -43.00 9.56 22.12
CA SER A 520 -42.86 8.82 20.86
C SER A 520 -43.83 7.64 20.90
N ASN A 521 -44.79 7.61 19.96
CA ASN A 521 -45.89 6.64 19.93
C ASN A 521 -46.66 6.53 21.27
N GLY A 522 -46.94 7.68 21.89
CA GLY A 522 -47.71 7.79 23.14
C GLY A 522 -46.99 7.27 24.39
N LYS A 523 -45.66 7.13 24.32
CA LYS A 523 -44.80 6.65 25.41
C LYS A 523 -43.65 7.63 25.58
N ASP A 524 -43.32 7.94 26.82
CA ASP A 524 -42.13 8.74 27.13
C ASP A 524 -40.87 7.85 27.20
N ALA A 525 -39.70 8.45 27.46
CA ALA A 525 -38.45 7.69 27.54
C ALA A 525 -38.41 6.73 28.76
N LEU A 526 -39.03 7.13 29.88
CA LEU A 526 -39.09 6.33 31.11
C LEU A 526 -39.99 5.10 30.96
N ASP A 527 -41.08 5.22 30.20
CA ASP A 527 -42.01 4.15 29.85
C ASP A 527 -41.34 3.05 29.01
N ARG A 528 -40.25 3.36 28.31
CA ARG A 528 -39.50 2.36 27.54
C ARG A 528 -38.65 1.49 28.48
N LEU A 529 -37.92 2.09 29.42
CA LEU A 529 -37.16 1.35 30.43
C LEU A 529 -38.05 0.53 31.38
N ARG A 530 -39.24 1.02 31.73
CA ARG A 530 -40.15 0.30 32.64
C ARG A 530 -40.73 -1.00 32.05
N ARG A 531 -40.72 -1.18 30.73
CA ARG A 531 -41.34 -2.33 30.05
C ARG A 531 -40.58 -3.65 30.18
N THR A 532 -39.27 -3.63 30.43
CA THR A 532 -38.39 -4.81 30.36
C THR A 532 -38.38 -5.70 31.61
N SER A 533 -39.49 -5.80 32.36
CA SER A 533 -39.40 -6.13 33.79
C SER A 533 -40.35 -7.20 34.33
N HIS A 534 -40.80 -8.17 33.53
CA HIS A 534 -41.84 -9.10 34.00
C HIS A 534 -41.39 -10.49 34.42
N GLU A 535 -40.19 -10.97 34.07
CA GLU A 535 -39.83 -12.38 34.36
C GLU A 535 -38.69 -12.59 35.37
N PHE A 536 -37.73 -11.67 35.54
CA PHE A 536 -36.56 -11.90 36.40
C PHE A 536 -36.29 -10.76 37.42
N THR A 537 -35.89 -11.13 38.65
CA THR A 537 -35.67 -10.18 39.76
C THR A 537 -34.42 -9.31 39.59
N GLU A 538 -33.41 -9.84 38.91
CA GLU A 538 -32.09 -9.22 38.71
C GLU A 538 -32.08 -8.21 37.56
N THR A 539 -32.83 -8.47 36.47
CA THR A 539 -33.10 -7.49 35.39
C THR A 539 -33.82 -6.27 35.92
N ARG A 540 -34.75 -6.46 36.86
CA ARG A 540 -35.44 -5.38 37.56
C ARG A 540 -34.50 -4.49 38.35
N ILE A 541 -33.44 -5.04 38.95
CA ILE A 541 -32.43 -4.25 39.66
C ILE A 541 -31.64 -3.41 38.66
N TYR A 542 -31.16 -4.01 37.57
CA TYR A 542 -30.45 -3.33 36.47
C TYR A 542 -31.24 -2.13 35.94
N VAL A 543 -32.50 -2.36 35.55
CA VAL A 543 -33.41 -1.32 35.03
C VAL A 543 -33.74 -0.27 36.10
N SER A 544 -33.91 -0.68 37.36
CA SER A 544 -34.18 0.24 38.48
C SER A 544 -33.03 1.21 38.72
N HIS A 545 -31.78 0.77 38.59
CA HIS A 545 -30.62 1.66 38.70
C HIS A 545 -30.64 2.73 37.61
N LEU A 546 -30.79 2.35 36.34
CA LEU A 546 -30.85 3.28 35.20
C LEU A 546 -32.05 4.24 35.27
N THR A 547 -33.20 3.74 35.72
CA THR A 547 -34.39 4.58 35.97
C THR A 547 -34.12 5.59 37.10
N GLY A 548 -33.35 5.20 38.12
CA GLY A 548 -32.87 6.09 39.17
C GLY A 548 -32.01 7.23 38.63
N TYR A 549 -31.05 6.93 37.75
CA TYR A 549 -30.20 7.92 37.10
C TYR A 549 -31.03 8.97 36.33
N LEU A 550 -32.03 8.54 35.54
CA LEU A 550 -32.92 9.44 34.81
C LEU A 550 -33.82 10.29 35.72
N ASN A 551 -34.44 9.69 36.73
CA ASN A 551 -35.30 10.43 37.66
C ASN A 551 -34.51 11.46 38.47
N CYS A 552 -33.28 11.14 38.87
CA CYS A 552 -32.39 12.09 39.53
C CYS A 552 -32.04 13.25 38.60
N ALA A 553 -31.76 12.97 37.32
CA ALA A 553 -31.45 14.00 36.33
C ALA A 553 -32.65 14.88 35.96
N ASP A 554 -33.85 14.31 35.87
CA ASP A 554 -35.10 15.06 35.61
C ASP A 554 -35.37 16.06 36.73
N ARG A 555 -35.20 15.65 38.00
CA ARG A 555 -35.29 16.56 39.15
C ARG A 555 -34.23 17.67 39.12
N LEU A 556 -33.02 17.34 38.68
CA LEU A 556 -31.93 18.33 38.50
C LEU A 556 -32.28 19.37 37.42
N MET A 557 -32.98 18.98 36.35
CA MET A 557 -33.48 19.93 35.35
C MET A 557 -34.62 20.78 35.89
N ASP A 558 -35.56 20.19 36.64
CA ASP A 558 -36.64 20.95 37.30
C ASP A 558 -36.03 22.01 38.26
N ASP A 559 -35.00 21.66 39.04
CA ASP A 559 -34.27 22.58 39.93
C ASP A 559 -33.44 23.64 39.16
N LEU A 560 -32.93 23.33 37.97
CA LEU A 560 -32.20 24.28 37.09
C LEU A 560 -33.14 25.20 36.31
N SER A 561 -34.37 24.77 36.04
CA SER A 561 -35.38 25.56 35.32
C SER A 561 -35.97 26.72 36.15
N ASP A 562 -35.70 26.74 37.46
CA ASP A 562 -35.95 27.87 38.35
C ASP A 562 -34.91 29.01 38.19
N PHE A 563 -33.88 28.85 37.35
CA PHE A 563 -32.89 29.89 37.02
C PHE A 563 -33.30 30.66 35.75
N VAL A 564 -33.47 31.98 35.86
CA VAL A 564 -33.87 32.86 34.75
C VAL A 564 -32.64 33.30 33.94
N GLU A 565 -32.69 33.06 32.64
CA GLU A 565 -31.72 33.55 31.64
C GLU A 565 -31.88 35.07 31.43
N VAL A 566 -30.82 35.85 31.65
CA VAL A 566 -30.76 37.27 31.27
C VAL A 566 -29.44 37.53 30.54
N ASP A 567 -29.53 37.97 29.28
CA ASP A 567 -28.41 38.39 28.42
C ASP A 567 -27.24 37.41 28.28
N GLY A 568 -27.53 36.12 28.08
CA GLY A 568 -26.53 35.13 27.64
C GLY A 568 -25.39 34.83 28.63
N LEU A 569 -25.54 35.25 29.89
CA LEU A 569 -24.66 34.91 31.00
C LEU A 569 -25.51 34.38 32.14
N PHE A 570 -25.27 33.14 32.58
CA PHE A 570 -25.82 32.63 33.83
C PHE A 570 -25.21 33.41 34.99
N VAL A 571 -25.92 34.41 35.52
CA VAL A 571 -25.48 35.18 36.69
C VAL A 571 -26.11 34.58 37.95
N VAL A 572 -25.26 34.28 38.93
CA VAL A 572 -25.65 33.83 40.28
C VAL A 572 -26.27 35.00 41.05
N ALA A 573 -27.39 34.77 41.73
CA ALA A 573 -27.97 35.73 42.69
C ALA A 573 -27.11 35.85 43.97
#